data_AF-A0A8S3H291-F1
#
_entry.id   AF-A0A8S3H291-F1
#
_cell.length_a   1.000
_cell.length_b   1.000
_cell.length_c   1.000
_cell.angle_alpha   90.00
_cell.angle_beta   90.00
_cell.angle_gamma   90.00
#
_symmetry.space_group_name_H-M   'P 1'
#
loop_
_entity.id
_entity.type
_entity.pdbx_description
1 polymer ?
#
loop_
_entity_poly.entity_id
_entity_poly.type
_entity_poly.pdbx_seq_one_letter_code
_entity_poly.pdbx_strand_id
1 'polypeptide(L)' 'STDEYKKINPKGEIPVLLIDGKRLTQSLPIIEYLDETYKMPRLLPDNSYQRYQARMISEIIASGIQVILIKIF' A
#
# COMPACT_ATOMS: atom_id res chain seq x y z
N SER A 1 -10.75 19.89 -7.63
CA SER A 1 -11.14 18.84 -8.59
C SER A 1 -9.87 18.20 -9.13
N THR A 2 -9.35 17.12 -8.53
CA THR A 2 -9.55 15.72 -8.99
C THR A 2 -9.12 15.39 -10.42
N ASP A 3 -8.90 16.34 -11.33
CA ASP A 3 -8.68 16.02 -12.75
C ASP A 3 -7.21 15.83 -13.13
N GLU A 4 -6.29 16.53 -12.47
CA GLU A 4 -4.84 16.31 -12.67
C GLU A 4 -4.39 15.00 -12.00
N TYR A 5 -4.91 14.68 -10.81
CA TYR A 5 -4.68 13.38 -10.18
C TYR A 5 -5.33 12.23 -10.94
N LYS A 6 -6.50 12.42 -11.58
CA LYS A 6 -7.10 11.40 -12.46
C LYS A 6 -6.23 11.03 -13.66
N LYS A 7 -5.35 11.94 -14.14
CA LYS A 7 -4.34 11.58 -15.15
C LYS A 7 -3.31 10.58 -14.59
N ILE A 8 -3.03 10.66 -13.29
CA ILE A 8 -2.11 9.78 -12.55
C ILE A 8 -2.80 8.52 -12.03
N ASN A 9 -4.09 8.56 -11.70
CA ASN A 9 -4.88 7.38 -11.41
C ASN A 9 -6.32 7.63 -11.84
N PRO A 10 -6.76 7.07 -12.97
CA PRO A 10 -8.13 7.24 -13.47
C PRO A 10 -9.21 6.81 -12.47
N LYS A 11 -8.88 5.89 -11.55
CA LYS A 11 -9.79 5.47 -10.48
C LYS A 11 -9.90 6.47 -9.33
N GLY A 12 -9.00 7.45 -9.24
CA GLY A 12 -8.96 8.42 -8.14
C GLY A 12 -8.59 7.82 -6.79
N GLU A 13 -8.16 6.56 -6.74
CA GLU A 13 -7.79 5.85 -5.52
C GLU A 13 -6.42 6.33 -5.03
N ILE A 14 -6.30 6.50 -3.71
CA ILE A 14 -5.02 6.73 -3.03
C ILE A 14 -4.73 5.54 -2.10
N PRO A 15 -3.46 5.18 -1.87
CA PRO A 15 -2.24 5.78 -2.41
C PRO A 15 -1.90 5.31 -3.85
N VAL A 16 -1.08 6.11 -4.54
CA VAL A 16 -0.42 5.76 -5.81
C VAL A 16 1.07 6.02 -5.65
N LEU A 17 1.91 5.04 -5.97
CA LEU A 17 3.37 5.16 -6.01
C LEU A 17 3.87 5.06 -7.46
N LEU A 18 4.63 6.05 -7.90
CA LEU A 18 5.36 6.03 -9.18
C LEU A 18 6.83 5.72 -8.90
N ILE A 19 7.29 4.56 -9.35
CA ILE A 19 8.66 4.08 -9.13
C ILE A 19 9.11 3.23 -10.31
N ASP A 20 10.35 3.40 -10.78
CA ASP A 20 10.93 2.64 -11.90
C ASP A 20 10.06 2.62 -13.18
N GLY A 21 9.37 3.73 -13.46
CA GLY A 21 8.43 3.85 -14.58
C GLY A 21 7.10 3.08 -14.40
N LYS A 22 6.88 2.46 -13.24
CA LYS A 22 5.67 1.73 -12.89
C LYS A 22 4.75 2.58 -12.02
N ARG A 23 3.46 2.28 -12.09
CA ARG A 23 2.40 2.87 -11.26
C ARG A 23 1.81 1.78 -10.38
N LEU A 24 2.01 1.89 -9.09
CA LEU A 24 1.53 0.94 -8.08
C LEU A 24 0.40 1.58 -7.29
N THR A 25 -0.62 0.80 -6.95
CA THR A 25 -1.77 1.20 -6.14
C THR A 25 -1.98 0.18 -5.04
N GLN A 26 -2.79 0.56 -4.02
CA GLN A 26 -3.04 -0.21 -2.80
C GLN A 26 -1.83 -0.25 -1.86
N SER A 27 -2.05 0.12 -0.60
CA SER A 27 -0.97 0.26 0.40
C SER A 27 -0.22 -1.05 0.65
N LEU A 28 -0.94 -2.15 0.85
CA LEU A 28 -0.36 -3.46 1.13
C LEU A 28 0.51 -3.99 -0.02
N PRO A 29 0.01 -4.07 -1.28
CA PRO A 29 0.82 -4.43 -2.44
C PRO A 29 2.04 -3.53 -2.67
N ILE A 30 1.93 -2.22 -2.40
CA ILE A 30 3.06 -1.29 -2.50
C ILE A 30 4.16 -1.68 -1.49
N ILE A 31 3.79 -1.94 -0.24
CA ILE A 31 4.75 -2.33 0.82
C ILE A 31 5.44 -3.65 0.47
N GLU A 32 4.69 -4.64 -0.02
CA GLU A 32 5.27 -5.92 -0.44
C GLU A 32 6.23 -5.75 -1.62
N TYR A 33 5.84 -4.99 -2.64
CA TYR A 33 6.71 -4.69 -3.78
C TYR A 33 8.03 -4.05 -3.34
N LEU A 34 7.97 -3.07 -2.43
CA LEU A 34 9.15 -2.39 -1.93
C LEU A 34 10.03 -3.32 -1.07
N ASP A 35 9.45 -4.17 -0.21
CA ASP A 35 10.24 -5.12 0.60
C ASP A 35 10.96 -6.17 -0.27
N GLU A 36 10.36 -6.56 -1.40
CA GLU A 36 10.96 -7.50 -2.36
C GLU A 36 12.06 -6.87 -3.23
N THR A 37 11.83 -5.64 -3.70
CA THR A 37 12.72 -4.97 -4.66
C THR A 37 13.81 -4.13 -3.98
N TYR A 38 13.55 -3.60 -2.78
CA TYR A 38 14.47 -2.79 -1.99
C TYR A 38 14.79 -3.49 -0.67
N LYS A 39 15.79 -4.38 -0.70
CA LYS A 39 16.14 -5.25 0.43
C LYS A 39 16.69 -4.51 1.67
N MET A 40 17.01 -3.22 1.55
CA MET A 40 17.48 -2.38 2.66
C MET A 40 17.04 -0.92 2.47
N PRO A 41 16.45 -0.27 3.50
CA PRO A 41 15.97 -0.88 4.74
C PRO A 41 14.78 -1.81 4.48
N ARG A 42 14.69 -2.94 5.20
CA ARG A 42 13.52 -3.82 5.08
C ARG A 42 12.29 -3.17 5.70
N LEU A 43 11.15 -3.33 5.05
CA LEU A 43 9.88 -2.82 5.54
C LEU A 43 9.20 -3.83 6.47
N LEU A 44 9.46 -5.12 6.26
CA LEU A 44 8.93 -6.19 7.09
C LEU A 44 10.01 -6.82 7.98
N PRO A 45 9.63 -7.39 9.14
CA PRO A 45 10.54 -8.15 9.98
C PRO A 45 11.23 -9.29 9.22
N ASP A 46 12.46 -9.60 9.64
CA ASP A 46 13.25 -10.73 9.12
C ASP A 46 12.70 -12.08 9.58
N ASN A 47 12.20 -12.13 10.82
CA ASN A 47 11.60 -13.34 11.37
C ASN A 47 10.27 -13.63 10.67
N SER A 48 10.13 -14.85 10.14
CA SER A 48 8.96 -15.27 9.36
C SER A 48 7.65 -15.18 10.14
N TYR A 49 7.65 -15.49 11.44
CA TYR A 49 6.46 -15.42 12.29
C TYR A 49 6.08 -13.97 12.62
N GLN A 50 7.05 -13.10 12.87
CA GLN A 50 6.79 -11.66 13.05
C GLN A 50 6.29 -11.01 11.77
N ARG A 51 6.82 -11.42 10.62
CA ARG A 51 6.33 -10.99 9.30
C ARG A 51 4.88 -11.42 9.07
N TYR A 52 4.54 -12.66 9.42
CA TYR A 52 3.15 -13.14 9.40
C TYR A 52 2.25 -12.26 10.28
N GLN A 53 2.66 -11.97 11.52
CA GLN A 53 1.89 -11.10 12.41
C GLN A 53 1.69 -9.69 11.84
N ALA A 54 2.75 -9.08 11.29
CA ALA A 54 2.67 -7.76 10.65
C ALA A 54 1.69 -7.75 9.48
N ARG A 55 1.70 -8.79 8.65
CA ARG A 55 0.74 -8.95 7.53
C ARG A 55 -0.68 -9.16 8.04
N MET A 56 -0.89 -10.04 9.02
CA MET A 56 -2.21 -10.26 9.62
C MET A 56 -2.83 -8.98 10.16
N ILE A 57 -2.08 -8.20 10.93
CA ILE A 57 -2.56 -6.93 11.49
C ILE A 57 -2.91 -5.95 10.37
N SER A 58 -2.05 -5.87 9.35
CA SER A 58 -2.28 -4.98 8.20
C SER A 58 -3.51 -5.40 7.39
N GLU A 59 -3.75 -6.69 7.20
CA GLU A 59 -4.95 -7.24 6.56
C GLU A 59 -6.23 -6.99 7.38
N ILE A 60 -6.16 -7.11 8.71
CA ILE A 60 -7.29 -6.77 9.59
C ILE A 60 -7.67 -5.29 9.43
N ILE A 61 -6.67 -4.40 9.38
CA ILE A 61 -6.90 -2.97 9.18
C ILE A 61 -7.45 -2.71 7.76
N ALA A 62 -6.90 -3.36 6.75
CA ALA A 62 -7.29 -3.18 5.35
C ALA A 62 -8.72 -3.69 5.07
N SER A 63 -9.08 -4.85 5.62
CA SER A 63 -10.38 -5.49 5.42
C SER A 63 -11.50 -4.90 6.30
N GLY A 64 -11.20 -4.48 7.53
CA GLY A 64 -12.20 -4.05 8.51
C GLY A 64 -12.34 -2.54 8.73
N ILE A 65 -11.27 -1.76 8.58
CA ILE A 65 -11.21 -0.35 9.02
C ILE A 65 -11.04 0.61 7.83
N GLN A 66 -10.37 0.18 6.76
CA GLN A 66 -10.02 1.05 5.63
C GLN A 66 -11.26 1.56 4.85
N VAL A 67 -12.41 0.88 4.93
CA VAL A 67 -13.67 1.31 4.28
C VAL A 67 -14.33 2.51 4.98
N ILE A 68 -14.11 2.70 6.29
CA ILE A 68 -14.76 3.77 7.06
C ILE A 68 -13.98 5.09 6.97
N LEU A 69 -12.64 5.03 6.98
CA LEU A 69 -11.79 6.23 7.00
C LEU A 69 -11.73 6.98 5.65
N ILE A 70 -11.83 6.29 4.52
CA ILE A 70 -11.80 6.95 3.19
C ILE A 70 -13.14 7.59 2.83
N LYS A 71 -14.25 7.24 3.51
CA LYS A 71 -15.57 7.83 3.26
C LYS A 71 -15.86 9.12 4.04
N ILE A 72 -14.96 9.52 4.95
CA ILE A 72 -15.14 10.69 5.83
C ILE A 72 -14.38 11.94 5.33
N PHE A 73 -13.59 11.81 4.26
CA PHE A 73 -12.95 12.93 3.54
C PHE A 73 -13.39 12.95 2.08
#